data_AF-A0A8T4JCM8-F1
#
_entry.id   AF-A0A8T4JCM8-F1
#
_cell.length_a   1.000
_cell.length_b   1.000
_cell.length_c   1.000
_cell.angle_alpha   90.00
_cell.angle_beta   90.00
_cell.angle_gamma   90.00
#
_symmetry.space_group_name_H-M   'P 1'
#
loop_
_entity.id
_entity.type
_entity.pdbx_description
1 polymer ?
#
loop_
_entity_poly.entity_id
_entity_poly.type
_entity_poly.pdbx_seq_one_letter_code
_entity_poly.pdbx_strand_id
1 'polypeptide(L)'
;MEYAAIEPEKAFFLHEGPSIPSLDELFAELQTMQAHQFYHHVTHDKHDFAQWVGDVFQDRFLSKQMLAAKTREDLQKTIFVSLFR
;
A
#
# COMPACT_ATOMS: atom_id res chain seq x y z
N MET A 1 7.21 13.84 -0.74
CA MET A 1 7.90 13.17 0.40
C MET A 1 8.60 11.95 -0.16
N GLU A 2 9.86 11.73 0.19
CA GLU A 2 10.63 10.57 -0.34
C GLU A 2 10.39 9.37 0.58
N TYR A 3 9.74 8.32 0.07
CA TYR A 3 9.53 7.06 0.81
C TYR A 3 10.62 6.07 0.43
N ALA A 4 11.77 6.19 1.07
CA ALA A 4 12.90 5.29 0.84
C ALA A 4 12.51 3.81 1.11
N ALA A 5 13.21 2.90 0.43
CA ALA A 5 13.09 1.47 0.70
C ALA A 5 13.41 1.15 2.16
N ILE A 6 12.62 0.26 2.75
CA ILE A 6 12.71 -0.10 4.15
C ILE A 6 13.40 -1.46 4.33
N GLU A 7 13.99 -1.67 5.50
CA GLU A 7 14.51 -2.95 5.94
C GLU A 7 13.52 -4.11 5.69
N PRO A 8 14.01 -5.29 5.26
CA PRO A 8 13.15 -6.42 4.89
C PRO A 8 12.12 -6.84 5.93
N GLU A 9 12.43 -6.67 7.22
CA GLU A 9 11.54 -7.03 8.34
C GLU A 9 10.29 -6.15 8.44
N LYS A 10 10.33 -4.95 7.85
CA LYS A 10 9.22 -3.99 7.82
C LYS A 10 8.59 -3.86 6.43
N ALA A 11 9.09 -4.61 5.44
CA ALA A 11 8.48 -4.68 4.13
C ALA A 11 7.06 -5.26 4.23
N PHE A 12 6.19 -4.89 3.31
CA PHE A 12 4.86 -5.47 3.20
C PHE A 12 4.95 -6.82 2.51
N PHE A 13 4.40 -7.88 3.12
CA PHE A 13 4.39 -9.22 2.51
C PHE A 13 3.08 -9.45 1.77
N LEU A 14 3.14 -9.47 0.44
CA LEU A 14 1.97 -9.73 -0.39
C LEU A 14 1.57 -11.21 -0.30
N HIS A 15 0.27 -11.48 -0.21
CA HIS A 15 -0.26 -12.84 -0.25
C HIS A 15 0.14 -13.55 -1.56
N GLU A 16 0.89 -14.65 -1.43
CA GLU A 16 1.42 -15.42 -2.57
C GLU A 16 2.23 -14.56 -3.57
N GLY A 17 2.92 -13.53 -3.07
CA GLY A 17 3.64 -12.56 -3.90
C GLY A 17 4.95 -12.07 -3.30
N PRO A 18 5.59 -11.06 -3.92
CA PRO A 18 6.84 -10.49 -3.43
C PRO A 18 6.63 -9.69 -2.14
N SER A 19 7.72 -9.42 -1.43
CA SER A 19 7.77 -8.37 -0.42
C SER A 19 7.88 -7.00 -1.09
N ILE A 20 7.15 -6.01 -0.57
CA ILE A 20 7.10 -4.65 -1.07
C ILE A 20 7.74 -3.73 0.00
N PRO A 21 8.96 -3.21 -0.20
CA PRO A 21 9.70 -2.47 0.80
C PRO A 21 9.40 -0.96 0.81
N SER A 22 8.64 -0.44 -0.15
CA SER A 22 8.41 1.01 -0.33
C SER A 22 7.03 1.32 -0.92
N LEU A 23 6.61 2.59 -0.82
CA LEU A 23 5.37 3.07 -1.45
C LEU A 23 5.46 3.16 -2.98
N ASP A 24 6.66 3.43 -3.51
CA ASP A 24 6.89 3.43 -4.96
C ASP A 24 6.71 2.03 -5.55
N GLU A 25 7.23 1.00 -4.86
CA GLU A 25 7.03 -0.39 -5.26
C GLU A 25 5.59 -0.85 -5.07
N LEU A 26 4.89 -0.38 -4.01
CA LEU A 26 3.45 -0.64 -3.89
C LEU A 26 2.67 -0.03 -5.06
N PHE A 27 2.99 1.21 -5.44
CA PHE A 27 2.35 1.89 -6.58
C PHE A 27 2.57 1.13 -7.89
N ALA A 28 3.79 0.63 -8.12
CA ALA A 28 4.13 -0.18 -9.29
C ALA A 28 3.40 -1.53 -9.26
N GLU A 29 3.46 -2.25 -8.13
CA GLU A 29 2.85 -3.58 -7.98
C GLU A 29 1.34 -3.51 -8.17
N LEU A 30 0.65 -2.46 -7.70
CA LEU A 30 -0.80 -2.30 -7.91
C LEU A 30 -1.24 -2.30 -9.38
N GLN A 31 -0.35 -2.00 -10.33
CA GLN A 31 -0.64 -2.06 -11.77
C GLN A 31 -0.86 -3.49 -12.26
N THR A 32 -0.11 -4.44 -11.70
CA THR A 32 -0.06 -5.84 -12.15
C THR A 32 -0.58 -6.83 -11.11
N MET A 33 -0.81 -6.37 -9.88
CA MET A 33 -1.27 -7.18 -8.74
C MET A 33 -2.57 -7.90 -9.07
N GLN A 34 -2.62 -9.19 -8.81
CA GLN A 34 -3.82 -9.98 -9.07
C GLN A 34 -4.94 -9.62 -8.08
N ALA A 35 -6.20 -9.72 -8.53
CA ALA A 35 -7.35 -9.35 -7.71
C ALA A 35 -7.40 -10.13 -6.38
N HIS A 36 -7.09 -11.43 -6.40
CA HIS A 36 -7.11 -12.25 -5.18
C HIS A 36 -6.05 -11.80 -4.16
N GLN A 37 -4.88 -11.35 -4.61
CA GLN A 37 -3.82 -10.82 -3.74
C GLN A 37 -4.27 -9.51 -3.09
N PHE A 38 -4.87 -8.60 -3.87
CA PHE A 38 -5.39 -7.35 -3.33
C PHE A 38 -6.51 -7.58 -2.31
N TYR A 39 -7.51 -8.39 -2.65
CA TYR A 39 -8.65 -8.66 -1.77
C TYR A 39 -8.29 -9.53 -0.56
N HIS A 40 -7.13 -10.20 -0.57
CA HIS A 40 -6.58 -10.79 0.64
C HIS A 40 -6.26 -9.71 1.68
N HIS A 41 -5.83 -8.51 1.28
CA HIS A 41 -5.39 -7.44 2.17
C HIS A 41 -6.42 -6.33 2.39
N VAL A 42 -7.36 -6.18 1.45
CA VAL A 42 -8.41 -5.17 1.51
C VAL A 42 -9.76 -5.87 1.51
N THR A 43 -10.44 -5.80 2.65
CA THR A 43 -11.81 -6.33 2.82
C THR A 43 -12.72 -5.25 3.40
N HIS A 44 -13.94 -5.63 3.79
CA HIS A 44 -14.83 -4.77 4.56
C HIS A 44 -14.21 -4.38 5.91
N ASP A 45 -13.54 -5.33 6.59
CA ASP A 45 -13.09 -5.16 7.98
C ASP A 45 -11.61 -4.76 8.11
N LYS A 46 -10.80 -4.94 7.05
CA LYS A 46 -9.36 -4.69 7.09
C LYS A 46 -8.83 -3.97 5.87
N HIS A 47 -7.74 -3.24 6.06
CA HIS A 47 -6.99 -2.59 5.00
C HIS A 47 -5.49 -2.59 5.32
N ASP A 48 -4.85 -3.74 5.11
CA ASP A 48 -3.49 -4.01 5.60
C ASP A 48 -2.47 -3.01 5.02
N PHE A 49 -2.63 -2.57 3.76
CA PHE A 49 -1.76 -1.55 3.16
C PHE A 49 -1.82 -0.21 3.91
N ALA A 50 -3.01 0.21 4.36
CA ALA A 50 -3.20 1.48 5.05
C ALA A 50 -2.59 1.42 6.45
N GLN A 51 -2.76 0.28 7.13
CA GLN A 51 -2.12 0.04 8.42
C GLN A 51 -0.59 0.04 8.28
N TRP A 52 -0.05 -0.69 7.30
CA TRP A 52 1.39 -0.69 7.02
C TRP A 52 1.95 0.70 6.79
N VAL A 53 1.28 1.54 5.99
CA VAL A 53 1.71 2.94 5.77
C VAL A 53 1.71 3.75 7.06
N GLY A 54 0.67 3.59 7.89
CA GLY A 54 0.56 4.29 9.17
C GLY A 54 1.58 3.83 10.22
N ASP A 55 1.90 2.54 10.26
CA ASP A 55 2.76 1.94 11.27
C ASP A 55 4.25 2.00 10.88
N VAL A 56 4.57 1.80 9.61
CA VAL A 56 5.96 1.70 9.14
C VAL A 56 6.49 3.06 8.69
N PHE A 57 5.72 3.82 7.92
CA PHE A 57 6.15 5.14 7.43
C PHE A 57 5.67 6.29 8.32
N GLN A 58 4.88 5.98 9.36
CA GLN A 58 4.27 6.97 10.28
C GLN A 58 3.40 8.03 9.58
N ASP A 59 2.99 7.77 8.33
CA ASP A 59 2.13 8.66 7.55
C ASP A 59 0.65 8.37 7.82
N ARG A 60 0.18 8.85 8.97
CA ARG A 60 -1.21 8.69 9.40
C ARG A 60 -2.19 9.39 8.47
N PHE A 61 -1.77 10.42 7.75
CA PHE A 61 -2.62 11.15 6.83
C PHE A 61 -2.88 10.33 5.56
N LEU A 62 -1.81 9.81 4.93
CA LEU A 62 -1.93 8.90 3.79
C LEU A 62 -2.67 7.62 4.19
N SER A 63 -2.31 7.02 5.32
CA SER A 63 -3.00 5.85 5.87
C SER A 63 -4.52 6.07 5.95
N LYS A 64 -4.96 7.20 6.51
CA LYS A 64 -6.39 7.53 6.61
C LYS A 64 -7.05 7.71 5.24
N GLN A 65 -6.36 8.30 4.27
CA GLN A 65 -6.88 8.43 2.90
C GLN A 65 -7.02 7.06 2.23
N MET A 66 -6.05 6.17 2.44
CA MET A 66 -6.05 4.82 1.86
C MET A 66 -7.23 3.97 2.35
N LEU A 67 -7.71 4.15 3.60
CA LEU A 67 -8.85 3.37 4.13
C LEU A 67 -10.12 3.42 3.26
N ALA A 68 -10.30 4.51 2.50
CA ALA A 68 -11.43 4.70 1.60
C ALA A 68 -11.27 3.96 0.25
N ALA A 69 -10.06 3.55 -0.12
CA ALA A 69 -9.81 2.82 -1.35
C ALA A 69 -10.26 1.35 -1.20
N LYS A 70 -11.21 0.93 -2.04
CA LYS A 70 -11.72 -0.46 -2.05
C LYS A 70 -11.34 -1.23 -3.32
N THR A 71 -10.62 -0.57 -4.22
CA THR A 71 -10.12 -1.13 -5.47
C THR A 71 -8.63 -0.82 -5.60
N ARG A 72 -7.92 -1.59 -6.44
CA ARG A 72 -6.50 -1.35 -6.73
C ARG A 72 -6.31 0.04 -7.35
N GLU A 73 -7.22 0.40 -8.25
CA GLU A 73 -7.19 1.64 -9.02
C GLU A 73 -7.40 2.86 -8.12
N ASP A 74 -8.30 2.78 -7.13
CA ASP A 74 -8.48 3.85 -6.14
C ASP A 74 -7.26 4.00 -5.25
N LEU A 75 -6.71 2.88 -4.76
CA LEU A 75 -5.53 2.90 -3.90
C LEU A 75 -4.32 3.49 -4.62
N GLN A 76 -4.13 3.09 -5.88
CA GLN A 76 -3.08 3.58 -6.74
C GLN A 76 -3.18 5.10 -6.94
N LYS A 77 -4.37 5.64 -7.20
CA LYS A 77 -4.60 7.09 -7.32
C LYS A 77 -4.26 7.81 -6.02
N THR A 78 -4.67 7.28 -4.87
CA THR A 78 -4.36 7.84 -3.56
C THR A 78 -2.85 7.92 -3.33
N ILE A 79 -2.12 6.85 -3.64
CA ILE A 79 -0.66 6.82 -3.50
C ILE A 79 0.01 7.79 -4.48
N PHE A 80 -0.39 7.79 -5.76
CA PHE A 80 0.13 8.71 -6.78
C PHE A 80 0.04 10.17 -6.34
N VAL A 81 -1.13 10.57 -5.85
CA VAL A 81 -1.37 11.93 -5.37
C VAL A 81 -0.48 12.26 -4.15
N SER A 82 -0.10 11.28 -3.34
CA SER A 82 0.81 11.51 -2.21
C SER A 82 2.28 11.62 -2.64
N LEU A 83 2.70 10.82 -3.62
CA LEU A 83 4.08 10.77 -4.11
C LEU A 83 4.45 12.02 -4.92
N PHE A 84 3.53 12.51 -5.76
CA PHE A 84 3.79 13.55 -6.76
C PHE A 84 3.13 14.90 -6.43
N ARG A 85 2.85 15.16 -5.15
CA ARG A 85 2.41 16.46 -4.63
C ARG A 85 3.57 17.36 -4.24
#